data_AF-A0AAJ6MK69-F1
#
_entry.id   AF-A0AAJ6MK69-F1
#
_cell.length_a   1.000
_cell.length_b   1.000
_cell.length_c   1.000
_cell.angle_alpha   90.00
_cell.angle_beta   90.00
_cell.angle_gamma   90.00
#
_symmetry.space_group_name_H-M   'P 1'
#
loop_
_entity.id
_entity.type
_entity.pdbx_description
1 polymer ?
#
loop_
_entity_poly.entity_id
_entity_poly.type
_entity_poly.pdbx_seq_one_letter_code
_entity_poly.pdbx_strand_id
1 'polypeptide(L)'
;MSSVRTAIEALAREGAKIAERVADACQGEILITMLADDATVEGVEFGDRGALSALRRDAIHISMSTISVGLSDHLTEAHGKAGQGYVAAPVFGRPAAAAKLFIIATGADAMLKRCHQLFDAMGQETFVISNRPSEVIW
;
A
#
# COMPACT_ATOMS: atom_id res chain seq x y z
N MET A 1 0.21 -21.95 16.17
CA MET A 1 -0.36 -21.45 14.89
C MET A 1 0.37 -20.17 14.53
N SER A 2 0.80 -19.98 13.28
CA SER A 2 1.54 -18.77 12.90
C SER A 2 0.67 -17.52 13.08
N SER A 3 1.26 -16.42 13.55
CA SER A 3 0.57 -15.14 13.79
C SER A 3 -0.25 -14.68 12.56
N VAL A 4 0.26 -14.95 11.36
CA VAL A 4 -0.38 -14.62 10.08
C VAL A 4 -1.71 -15.37 9.87
N ARG A 5 -1.76 -16.68 10.17
CA ARG A 5 -2.99 -17.46 10.00
C ARG A 5 -4.11 -16.93 10.90
N THR A 6 -3.78 -16.62 12.15
CA THR A 6 -4.73 -16.05 13.10
C THR A 6 -5.28 -14.70 12.63
N ALA A 7 -4.43 -13.84 12.05
CA ALA A 7 -4.84 -12.55 11.50
C ALA A 7 -5.78 -12.70 10.29
N ILE A 8 -5.45 -13.59 9.36
CA ILE A 8 -6.30 -13.90 8.19
C ILE A 8 -7.68 -14.40 8.65
N GLU A 9 -7.71 -15.35 9.59
CA GLU A 9 -8.95 -15.91 10.12
C GLU A 9 -9.80 -14.86 10.88
N ALA A 10 -9.17 -13.87 11.52
CA ALA A 10 -9.87 -12.77 12.16
C ALA A 10 -10.56 -11.87 11.12
N LEU A 11 -9.81 -11.44 10.10
CA LEU A 11 -10.35 -10.60 9.02
C LEU A 11 -11.45 -11.32 8.23
N ALA A 12 -11.30 -12.63 8.00
CA ALA A 12 -12.33 -13.43 7.33
C ALA A 12 -13.63 -13.49 8.13
N ARG A 13 -13.55 -13.56 9.48
CA ARG A 13 -14.73 -13.49 10.36
C ARG A 13 -15.42 -12.12 10.31
N GLU A 14 -14.69 -11.07 9.97
CA GLU A 14 -15.23 -9.72 9.74
C GLU A 14 -15.72 -9.49 8.30
N GLY A 15 -15.66 -10.52 7.44
CA GLY A 15 -16.19 -10.49 6.07
C GLY A 15 -15.16 -10.23 4.97
N ALA A 16 -13.86 -10.16 5.31
CA ALA A 16 -12.81 -10.06 4.30
C ALA A 16 -12.76 -11.32 3.42
N LYS A 17 -12.58 -11.14 2.11
CA LYS A 17 -12.31 -12.23 1.18
C LYS A 17 -10.82 -12.58 1.24
N ILE A 18 -10.50 -13.82 1.56
CA ILE A 18 -9.11 -14.30 1.60
C ILE A 18 -8.60 -14.48 0.16
N ALA A 19 -7.47 -13.86 -0.14
CA ALA A 19 -6.72 -14.08 -1.37
C ALA A 19 -5.63 -15.14 -1.13
N GLU A 20 -5.53 -16.13 -2.03
CA GLU A 20 -4.51 -17.20 -1.94
C GLU A 20 -3.21 -16.80 -2.66
N ARG A 21 -3.26 -15.82 -3.55
CA ARG A 21 -2.13 -15.28 -4.32
C ARG A 21 -2.22 -13.76 -4.37
N VAL A 22 -1.07 -13.09 -4.55
CA VAL A 22 -1.01 -11.62 -4.71
C VAL A 22 -1.98 -11.13 -5.78
N ALA A 23 -1.98 -11.76 -6.97
CA ALA A 23 -2.90 -11.41 -8.05
C ALA A 23 -4.40 -11.49 -7.67
N ASP A 24 -4.77 -12.38 -6.74
CA ASP A 24 -6.16 -12.53 -6.29
C ASP A 24 -6.58 -11.35 -5.39
N ALA A 25 -5.63 -10.64 -4.77
CA ALA A 25 -5.87 -9.40 -4.03
C ALA A 25 -5.93 -8.15 -4.95
N CYS A 26 -5.47 -8.26 -6.20
CA CYS A 26 -5.34 -7.14 -7.14
C CYS A 26 -6.61 -6.86 -7.97
N GLN A 27 -7.77 -7.34 -7.52
CA GLN A 27 -9.05 -7.21 -8.25
C GLN A 27 -9.75 -5.86 -8.02
N GLY A 28 -9.29 -5.08 -7.03
CA GLY A 28 -9.85 -3.78 -6.67
C GLY A 28 -9.32 -2.61 -7.48
N GLU A 29 -9.81 -1.42 -7.16
CA GLU A 29 -9.28 -0.16 -7.71
C GLU A 29 -8.05 0.33 -6.94
N ILE A 30 -7.91 -0.10 -5.70
CA ILE A 30 -6.84 0.28 -4.79
C ILE A 30 -6.21 -1.00 -4.24
N LEU A 31 -4.88 -1.09 -4.27
CA LEU A 31 -4.09 -2.06 -3.52
C LEU A 31 -3.39 -1.32 -2.39
N ILE A 32 -3.46 -1.85 -1.17
CA ILE A 32 -2.71 -1.32 -0.03
C ILE A 32 -1.71 -2.39 0.40
N THR A 33 -0.43 -2.03 0.50
CA THR A 33 0.62 -2.89 1.05
C THR A 33 1.22 -2.30 2.31
N MET A 34 1.62 -3.17 3.24
CA MET A 34 2.30 -2.82 4.50
C MET A 34 3.27 -3.95 4.83
N LEU A 35 4.40 -3.96 4.15
CA LEU A 35 5.36 -5.07 4.10
C LEU A 35 6.64 -4.70 4.86
N ALA A 36 7.40 -5.73 5.22
CA ALA A 36 8.47 -5.61 6.21
C ALA A 36 9.71 -4.87 5.71
N ASP A 37 10.07 -5.07 4.43
CA ASP A 37 11.32 -4.60 3.84
C ASP A 37 11.23 -4.53 2.31
N ASP A 38 12.26 -3.92 1.71
CA ASP A 38 12.40 -3.75 0.26
C ASP A 38 12.29 -5.07 -0.50
N ALA A 39 12.97 -6.13 -0.05
CA ALA A 39 12.97 -7.42 -0.73
C ALA A 39 11.57 -8.06 -0.77
N THR A 40 10.81 -7.91 0.33
CA THR A 40 9.43 -8.40 0.40
C THR A 40 8.53 -7.60 -0.55
N VAL A 41 8.69 -6.27 -0.61
CA VAL A 41 7.93 -5.42 -1.54
C VAL A 41 8.27 -5.76 -2.99
N GLU A 42 9.55 -5.91 -3.32
CA GLU A 42 9.98 -6.27 -4.67
C GLU A 42 9.41 -7.63 -5.10
N GLY A 43 9.40 -8.63 -4.20
CA GLY A 43 8.82 -9.94 -4.48
C GLY A 43 7.30 -9.88 -4.72
N VAL A 44 6.58 -9.04 -3.97
CA VAL A 44 5.13 -8.85 -4.13
C VAL A 44 4.81 -8.10 -5.42
N GLU A 45 5.59 -7.07 -5.76
CA GLU A 45 5.32 -6.21 -6.90
C GLU A 45 5.79 -6.82 -8.22
N PHE A 46 7.03 -7.28 -8.28
CA PHE A 46 7.72 -7.69 -9.51
C PHE A 46 7.87 -9.22 -9.67
N GLY A 47 7.43 -10.01 -8.69
CA GLY A 47 7.47 -11.47 -8.78
C GLY A 47 6.56 -12.06 -9.87
N ASP A 48 6.64 -13.38 -10.07
CA ASP A 48 5.73 -14.06 -11.00
C ASP A 48 4.28 -13.87 -10.58
N ARG A 49 3.47 -13.27 -11.46
CA ARG A 49 2.09 -12.82 -11.19
C ARG A 49 2.01 -11.89 -9.96
N GLY A 50 3.02 -11.04 -9.81
CA GLY A 50 3.09 -9.96 -8.83
C GLY A 50 2.09 -8.84 -9.09
N ALA A 51 1.92 -7.98 -8.10
CA ALA A 51 0.90 -6.93 -8.07
C ALA A 51 0.98 -5.99 -9.27
N LEU A 52 2.18 -5.55 -9.67
CA LEU A 52 2.36 -4.66 -10.81
C LEU A 52 1.72 -5.22 -12.10
N SER A 53 1.89 -6.51 -12.34
CA SER A 53 1.35 -7.19 -13.53
C SER A 53 -0.15 -7.52 -13.43
N ALA A 54 -0.64 -7.71 -12.20
CA ALA A 54 -2.01 -8.15 -11.93
C ALA A 54 -2.98 -6.97 -11.81
N LEU A 55 -2.50 -5.80 -11.38
CA LEU A 55 -3.29 -4.59 -11.24
C LEU A 55 -3.77 -4.09 -12.61
N ARG A 56 -5.05 -3.72 -12.66
CA ARG A 56 -5.63 -3.09 -13.84
C ARG A 56 -5.05 -1.69 -14.05
N ARG A 57 -5.12 -1.20 -15.29
CA ARG A 57 -4.90 0.23 -15.59
C ARG A 57 -5.84 1.09 -14.74
N ASP A 58 -5.35 2.27 -14.36
CA ASP A 58 -6.01 3.26 -13.50
C ASP A 58 -6.25 2.81 -12.04
N ALA A 59 -5.75 1.63 -11.64
CA ALA A 59 -5.66 1.26 -10.25
C ALA A 59 -4.56 2.05 -9.53
N ILE A 60 -4.67 2.21 -8.21
CA ILE A 60 -3.67 2.89 -7.40
C ILE A 60 -3.09 1.90 -6.39
N HIS A 61 -1.77 1.79 -6.36
CA HIS A 61 -1.05 1.14 -5.27
C HIS A 61 -0.69 2.18 -4.21
N ILE A 62 -1.19 1.98 -2.98
CA ILE A 62 -0.79 2.70 -1.78
C ILE A 62 0.20 1.81 -1.01
N SER A 63 1.49 2.16 -1.04
CA SER A 63 2.49 1.50 -0.21
C SER A 63 2.61 2.22 1.12
N MET A 64 2.22 1.55 2.20
CA MET A 64 2.40 2.04 3.57
C MET A 64 3.66 1.49 4.23
N SER A 65 4.46 0.74 3.47
CA SER A 65 5.70 0.12 3.92
C SER A 65 6.82 1.15 4.14
N THR A 66 7.70 0.91 5.11
CA THR A 66 8.94 1.69 5.26
C THR A 66 10.01 1.06 4.37
N ILE A 67 10.20 1.63 3.18
CA ILE A 67 11.12 1.13 2.14
C ILE A 67 12.23 2.13 1.84
N SER A 68 13.22 1.78 1.01
CA SER A 68 14.22 2.74 0.54
C SER A 68 13.64 3.77 -0.46
N VAL A 69 14.32 4.92 -0.53
CA VAL A 69 14.07 5.95 -1.55
C VAL A 69 14.17 5.37 -2.96
N GLY A 70 15.21 4.57 -3.21
CA GLY A 70 15.45 3.96 -4.52
C GLY A 70 14.32 3.01 -4.94
N LEU A 71 13.79 2.19 -4.02
CA LEU A 71 12.66 1.34 -4.31
C LEU A 71 11.38 2.14 -4.57
N SER A 72 11.12 3.21 -3.80
CA SER A 72 9.95 4.05 -4.01
C SER A 72 9.97 4.78 -5.37
N ASP A 73 11.15 5.27 -5.80
CA ASP A 73 11.32 5.83 -7.13
C ASP A 73 11.07 4.78 -8.22
N HIS A 74 11.61 3.56 -8.04
CA HIS A 74 11.40 2.47 -8.97
C HIS A 74 9.91 2.06 -9.08
N LEU A 75 9.19 1.96 -7.95
CA LEU A 75 7.75 1.68 -7.93
C LEU A 75 6.95 2.78 -8.62
N THR A 76 7.30 4.05 -8.38
CA THR A 76 6.67 5.20 -9.05
C THR A 76 6.80 5.08 -10.57
N GLU A 77 8.01 4.79 -11.06
CA GLU A 77 8.27 4.62 -12.49
C GLU A 77 7.54 3.39 -13.06
N ALA A 78 7.59 2.26 -12.37
CA ALA A 78 7.00 1.00 -12.82
C ALA A 78 5.47 1.09 -12.93
N HIS A 79 4.79 1.60 -11.90
CA HIS A 79 3.35 1.81 -11.94
C HIS A 79 2.97 2.83 -13.02
N GLY A 80 3.74 3.92 -13.16
CA GLY A 80 3.53 4.90 -14.22
C GLY A 80 3.60 4.29 -15.62
N LYS A 81 4.61 3.45 -15.90
CA LYS A 81 4.74 2.71 -17.17
C LYS A 81 3.58 1.74 -17.42
N ALA A 82 3.03 1.15 -16.36
CA ALA A 82 1.87 0.25 -16.44
C ALA A 82 0.52 0.99 -16.58
N GLY A 83 0.51 2.33 -16.54
CA GLY A 83 -0.73 3.12 -16.53
C GLY A 83 -1.50 2.98 -15.21
N GLN A 84 -0.78 2.82 -14.11
CA GLN A 84 -1.28 2.71 -12.74
C GLN A 84 -0.79 3.91 -11.91
N GLY A 85 -1.45 4.17 -10.79
CA GLY A 85 -1.03 5.15 -9.80
C GLY A 85 -0.18 4.55 -8.69
N TYR A 86 0.73 5.33 -8.15
CA TYR A 86 1.50 4.97 -6.96
C TYR A 86 1.45 6.10 -5.94
N VAL A 87 1.20 5.73 -4.67
CA VAL A 87 1.19 6.62 -3.52
C VAL A 87 2.08 5.98 -2.45
N ALA A 88 3.09 6.71 -1.98
CA ALA A 88 3.83 6.33 -0.78
C ALA A 88 3.10 6.94 0.43
N ALA A 89 2.79 6.10 1.41
CA ALA A 89 2.03 6.46 2.61
C ALA A 89 2.59 5.79 3.88
N PRO A 90 3.91 5.86 4.17
CA PRO A 90 4.48 5.26 5.36
C PRO A 90 3.78 5.74 6.64
N VAL A 91 3.72 4.84 7.62
CA VAL A 91 2.96 5.09 8.86
C VAL A 91 3.82 5.09 10.11
N PHE A 92 3.40 5.86 11.09
CA PHE A 92 3.98 5.89 12.43
C PHE A 92 2.89 5.61 13.48
N GLY A 93 3.24 4.84 14.52
CA GLY A 93 2.31 4.49 15.60
C GLY A 93 2.35 2.99 15.93
N ARG A 94 1.80 2.61 17.10
CA ARG A 94 1.67 1.19 17.48
C ARG A 94 0.31 0.66 17.03
N PRO A 95 0.21 -0.55 16.43
CA PRO A 95 -1.05 -1.13 15.92
C PRO A 95 -2.15 -1.47 16.95
N ALA A 96 -2.11 -0.93 18.17
CA ALA A 96 -3.05 -1.29 19.23
C ALA A 96 -4.40 -0.57 19.06
N ALA A 97 -5.27 -1.23 18.29
CA ALA A 97 -6.73 -1.33 18.43
C ALA A 97 -7.67 -0.12 18.18
N ALA A 98 -7.20 1.07 17.77
CA ALA A 98 -8.12 2.12 17.30
C ALA A 98 -7.37 3.20 16.51
N ALA A 99 -7.34 3.13 15.17
CA ALA A 99 -6.88 4.19 14.24
C ALA A 99 -5.88 5.22 14.84
N LYS A 100 -4.69 4.75 15.28
CA LYS A 100 -3.62 5.62 15.82
C LYS A 100 -2.47 5.81 14.83
N LEU A 101 -2.68 5.48 13.56
CA LEU A 101 -1.62 5.69 12.58
C LEU A 101 -1.54 7.18 12.24
N PHE A 102 -0.34 7.73 12.35
CA PHE A 102 0.01 8.95 11.62
C PHE A 102 0.46 8.51 10.24
N ILE A 103 -0.22 8.99 9.21
CA ILE A 103 0.05 8.63 7.82
C ILE A 103 0.78 9.79 7.17
N ILE A 104 1.91 9.53 6.52
CA ILE A 104 2.62 10.52 5.72
C ILE A 104 2.41 10.18 4.25
N ALA A 105 1.48 10.86 3.59
CA ALA A 105 1.06 10.51 2.23
C ALA A 105 1.68 11.45 1.18
N THR A 106 2.09 10.87 0.06
CA THR A 106 2.64 11.59 -1.10
C THR A 106 2.37 10.85 -2.40
N GLY A 107 2.05 11.63 -3.42
CA GLY A 107 1.65 11.21 -4.76
C GLY A 107 0.90 12.34 -5.45
N ALA A 108 0.42 12.12 -6.67
CA ALA A 108 -0.35 13.15 -7.37
C ALA A 108 -1.64 13.52 -6.61
N ASP A 109 -1.97 14.81 -6.57
CA ASP A 109 -3.13 15.35 -5.82
C ASP A 109 -4.44 14.63 -6.11
N ALA A 110 -4.68 14.28 -7.38
CA ALA A 110 -5.88 13.56 -7.79
C ALA A 110 -5.97 12.16 -7.15
N MET A 111 -4.84 11.47 -7.00
CA MET A 111 -4.76 10.16 -6.33
C MET A 111 -4.96 10.33 -4.83
N LEU A 112 -4.27 11.29 -4.20
CA LEU A 112 -4.43 11.56 -2.77
C LEU A 112 -5.87 11.90 -2.40
N LYS A 113 -6.55 12.72 -3.24
CA LYS A 113 -7.97 13.03 -3.07
C LYS A 113 -8.87 11.79 -3.18
N ARG A 114 -8.57 10.87 -4.10
CA ARG A 114 -9.31 9.60 -4.26
C ARG A 114 -9.09 8.66 -3.07
N CYS A 115 -7.91 8.70 -2.44
CA CYS A 115 -7.54 7.82 -1.34
C CYS A 115 -7.86 8.38 0.06
N HIS A 116 -8.26 9.66 0.17
CA HIS A 116 -8.49 10.36 1.44
C HIS A 116 -9.34 9.56 2.45
N GLN A 117 -10.49 9.05 2.02
CA GLN A 117 -11.38 8.30 2.91
C GLN A 117 -10.76 7.00 3.45
N LEU A 118 -9.83 6.40 2.71
CA LEU A 118 -9.08 5.22 3.18
C LEU A 118 -8.09 5.61 4.26
N PHE A 119 -7.42 6.76 4.11
CA PHE A 119 -6.52 7.29 5.14
C PHE A 119 -7.28 7.65 6.42
N ASP A 120 -8.44 8.29 6.31
CA ASP A 120 -9.30 8.60 7.47
C ASP A 120 -9.74 7.36 8.24
N ALA A 121 -9.99 6.25 7.53
CA ALA A 121 -10.41 4.99 8.15
C ALA A 121 -9.27 4.29 8.92
N MET A 122 -8.01 4.53 8.53
CA MET A 122 -6.83 3.85 9.08
C MET A 122 -6.05 4.70 10.09
N GLY A 123 -6.03 6.01 9.92
CA GLY A 123 -5.20 6.96 10.66
C GLY A 123 -5.98 7.87 11.59
N GLN A 124 -5.27 8.48 12.53
CA GLN A 124 -5.77 9.60 13.33
C GLN A 124 -5.52 10.95 12.64
N GLU A 125 -4.49 11.01 11.81
CA GLU A 125 -4.05 12.22 11.12
C GLU A 125 -3.24 11.81 9.87
N THR A 126 -3.43 12.54 8.77
CA THR A 126 -2.71 12.32 7.52
C THR A 126 -2.01 13.60 7.08
N PHE A 127 -0.68 13.55 7.01
CA PHE A 127 0.14 14.64 6.52
C PHE A 127 0.45 14.44 5.04
N VAL A 128 -0.04 15.35 4.20
CA VAL A 128 0.35 15.42 2.79
C VAL A 128 1.56 16.34 2.66
N ILE A 129 2.74 15.76 2.46
CA ILE A 129 4.01 16.50 2.52
C ILE A 129 4.47 16.96 1.12
N SER A 130 4.26 16.14 0.08
CA SER A 130 4.63 16.50 -1.28
C SER A 130 3.92 15.67 -2.34
N ASN A 131 4.18 15.98 -3.62
CA ASN A 131 3.68 15.22 -4.77
C ASN A 131 4.69 14.17 -5.29
N ARG A 132 5.87 14.04 -4.67
CA ARG A 132 6.92 13.08 -5.05
C ARG A 132 7.01 11.97 -4.01
N PRO A 133 6.63 10.72 -4.34
CA PRO A 133 6.55 9.62 -3.38
C PRO A 133 7.84 9.34 -2.58
N SER A 134 9.01 9.62 -3.14
CA SER A 134 10.30 9.41 -2.48
C SER A 134 10.65 10.41 -1.37
N GLU A 135 9.99 11.57 -1.31
CA GLU A 135 10.38 12.66 -0.40
C GLU A 135 9.92 12.46 1.07
N VAL A 136 9.18 11.39 1.37
CA VAL A 136 8.69 11.09 2.73
C VAL A 136 9.37 9.88 3.36
N ILE A 137 10.38 9.35 2.70
CA ILE A 137 11.09 8.15 3.08
C ILE A 137 12.39 8.57 3.76
N TRP A 138 12.60 8.07 4.98
CA TRP A 138 13.71 8.43 5.85
C TRP A 138 14.45 7.18 6.32
#